data_AF-A0A1J5J3K9-F1
#
_entry.id   AF-A0A1J5J3K9-F1
#
_cell.length_a   1.000
_cell.length_b   1.000
_cell.length_c   1.000
_cell.angle_alpha   90.00
_cell.angle_beta   90.00
_cell.angle_gamma   90.00
#
_symmetry.space_group_name_H-M   'P 1'
#
loop_
_entity.id
_entity.type
_entity.pdbx_description
1 polymer ?
#
loop_
_entity_poly.entity_id
_entity_poly.type
_entity_poly.pdbx_seq_one_letter_code
_entity_poly.pdbx_strand_id
1 'polypeptide(L)' 'MVTIEICLGQNCKAYGGQALAEVLTEKGVPFQVFECRSLCTYAPVAFVAGKAKLRATLDDVVVND' A
#
# COMPACT_ATOMS: atom_id res chain seq x y z
N MET A 1 14.81 8.44 -2.01
CA MET A 1 13.38 8.41 -1.63
C MET A 1 12.90 6.97 -1.80
N VAL A 2 12.24 6.39 -0.79
CA VAL A 2 11.70 5.03 -0.87
C VAL A 2 10.42 5.07 -1.69
N THR A 3 10.32 4.23 -2.71
CA THR A 3 9.11 4.12 -3.54
C THR A 3 8.06 3.30 -2.79
N ILE A 4 6.87 3.87 -2.58
CA ILE A 4 5.70 3.19 -2.04
C ILE A 4 4.66 3.06 -3.16
N GLU A 5 4.21 1.84 -3.43
CA GLU A 5 3.14 1.54 -4.38
C GLU A 5 1.99 0.84 -3.66
N ILE A 6 0.74 1.27 -3.86
CA ILE A 6 -0.46 0.72 -3.20
C ILE A 6 -1.39 0.11 -4.23
N CYS A 7 -1.93 -1.07 -3.94
CA CYS A 7 -2.97 -1.67 -4.75
C CYS A 7 -4.32 -1.06 -4.36
N LEU A 8 -5.00 -0.41 -5.31
CA LEU A 8 -6.38 0.07 -5.13
C LEU A 8 -7.38 -0.69 -6.01
N GLY A 9 -7.03 -1.91 -6.44
CA GLY A 9 -7.98 -2.83 -7.06
C GLY A 9 -9.13 -3.20 -6.10
N GLN A 10 -10.26 -3.67 -6.64
CA GLN A 10 -11.53 -3.86 -5.90
C GLN A 10 -11.37 -4.44 -4.48
N ASN A 11 -10.64 -5.56 -4.35
CA ASN A 11 -10.41 -6.20 -3.05
C ASN A 11 -9.48 -5.38 -2.15
N CYS A 12 -8.31 -4.93 -2.64
CA CYS A 12 -7.41 -4.14 -1.80
C CYS A 12 -8.06 -2.83 -1.35
N LYS A 13 -8.86 -2.17 -2.21
CA LYS A 13 -9.64 -0.99 -1.84
C LYS A 13 -10.61 -1.29 -0.69
N ALA A 14 -11.36 -2.39 -0.78
CA ALA A 14 -12.34 -2.80 0.23
C ALA A 14 -11.70 -3.28 1.55
N TYR A 15 -10.53 -3.92 1.48
CA TYR A 15 -9.83 -4.49 2.64
C TYR A 15 -8.71 -3.58 3.18
N GLY A 16 -8.87 -2.26 3.11
CA GLY A 16 -8.00 -1.31 3.83
C GLY A 16 -6.93 -0.59 3.00
N GLY A 17 -6.79 -0.90 1.70
CA GLY A 17 -5.89 -0.19 0.80
C GLY A 17 -6.32 1.26 0.56
N GLN A 18 -7.63 1.54 0.53
CA GLN A 18 -8.16 2.90 0.49
C GLN A 18 -7.78 3.68 1.76
N ALA A 19 -8.02 3.08 2.93
CA ALA A 19 -7.67 3.70 4.21
C ALA A 19 -6.16 3.95 4.33
N LEU A 20 -5.32 3.02 3.84
CA LEU A 20 -3.87 3.19 3.81
C LEU A 20 -3.45 4.37 2.93
N ALA A 21 -4.04 4.51 1.74
CA ALA A 21 -3.78 5.61 0.82
C ALA A 21 -4.22 6.97 1.40
N GLU A 22 -5.37 7.01 2.08
CA GLU A 22 -5.86 8.22 2.77
C GLU A 22 -4.89 8.66 3.87
N VAL A 23 -4.48 7.75 4.75
CA VAL A 23 -3.52 8.06 5.83
C VAL A 23 -2.17 8.53 5.29
N LEU A 24 -1.67 7.93 4.21
CA LEU A 24 -0.43 8.39 3.57
C LEU A 24 -0.58 9.78 2.96
N THR A 25 -1.73 10.07 2.34
CA THR A 25 -2.06 11.41 1.81
C THR A 25 -2.10 12.44 2.94
N GLU A 26 -2.79 12.14 4.04
CA GLU A 26 -2.88 13.01 5.22
C GLU A 26 -1.51 13.30 5.84
N LYS A 27 -0.60 12.32 5.80
CA LYS A 27 0.78 12.45 6.30
C LYS A 27 1.74 13.10 5.29
N GLY A 28 1.29 13.45 4.09
CA GLY A 28 2.12 14.00 3.03
C GLY A 28 3.17 13.02 2.49
N VAL A 29 2.95 11.71 2.66
CA VAL A 29 3.86 10.66 2.17
C VAL A 29 3.49 10.32 0.73
N PRO A 30 4.40 10.53 -0.25
CA PRO A 30 4.10 10.24 -1.64
C PRO A 30 4.02 8.72 -1.86
N PHE A 31 3.01 8.30 -2.61
CA PHE A 31 2.85 6.92 -3.07
C PHE A 31 2.33 6.89 -4.51
N GLN A 32 2.46 5.74 -5.15
CA GLN A 32 1.90 5.47 -6.47
C GLN A 32 0.83 4.39 -6.35
N VAL A 33 -0.14 4.40 -7.25
CA VAL A 33 -1.07 3.29 -7.41
C VAL A 33 -0.52 2.36 -8.49
N PHE A 34 -0.51 1.06 -8.23
CA PHE A 34 -0.11 0.06 -9.22
C PHE A 34 -1.29 -0.81 -9.66
N GLU A 35 -1.17 -1.42 -10.83
CA GLU A 35 -2.17 -2.34 -11.36
C GLU A 35 -2.29 -3.61 -10.52
N CYS A 36 -3.49 -4.18 -10.42
CA CYS A 36 -3.71 -5.39 -9.61
C CYS A 36 -2.81 -6.56 -10.08
N ARG A 37 -2.04 -7.14 -9.14
CA ARG A 37 -1.15 -8.29 -9.40
C ARG A 37 -1.68 -9.62 -8.84
N SER A 38 -3.01 -9.75 -8.69
CA SER A 38 -3.70 -10.98 -8.23
C SER A 38 -3.29 -11.51 -6.85
N LEU A 39 -2.79 -10.65 -5.96
CA LEU A 39 -2.43 -11.00 -4.58
C LEU A 39 -3.60 -10.78 -3.58
N CYS A 40 -4.84 -10.81 -4.06
CA CYS A 40 -6.04 -10.44 -3.28
C CYS A 40 -6.24 -11.24 -1.99
N THR A 41 -5.74 -12.48 -1.93
CA THR A 41 -5.73 -13.32 -0.72
C THR A 41 -5.00 -12.66 0.46
N TYR A 42 -4.09 -11.72 0.15
CA TYR A 42 -3.26 -11.01 1.11
C TYR A 42 -3.57 -9.51 1.15
N ALA A 43 -4.77 -9.11 0.73
CA ALA A 43 -5.17 -7.71 0.76
C ALA A 43 -5.13 -7.12 2.19
N PRO A 44 -4.81 -5.82 2.33
CA PRO A 44 -4.34 -4.93 1.27
C PRO A 44 -2.86 -5.18 0.95
N VAL A 45 -2.46 -4.95 -0.29
CA VAL A 45 -1.08 -5.18 -0.76
C VAL A 45 -0.43 -3.86 -1.14
N ALA A 46 0.80 -3.67 -0.65
CA ALA A 46 1.66 -2.56 -1.02
C ALA A 46 3.04 -3.08 -1.45
N PHE A 47 3.80 -2.27 -2.16
CA PHE A 47 5.22 -2.49 -2.42
C PHE A 47 6.01 -1.33 -1.84
N VAL A 48 7.08 -1.66 -1.11
CA VAL A 48 8.00 -0.68 -0.51
C VAL A 48 9.39 -1.01 -0.99
N ALA A 49 10.01 -0.08 -1.72
CA ALA A 49 11.28 -0.32 -2.42
C ALA A 49 11.25 -1.62 -3.26
N GLY A 50 10.15 -1.88 -3.97
CA GLY A 50 9.96 -3.07 -4.80
C GLY A 50 9.72 -4.38 -4.04
N LYS A 51 9.67 -4.37 -2.70
CA LYS A 51 9.33 -5.55 -1.89
C LYS A 51 7.85 -5.58 -1.55
N ALA A 52 7.20 -6.71 -1.81
CA ALA A 52 5.80 -6.90 -1.48
C ALA A 52 5.59 -6.89 0.05
N LYS A 53 4.64 -6.08 0.50
CA LYS A 53 4.08 -6.06 1.84
C LYS A 53 2.67 -6.66 1.76
N LEU A 54 2.53 -7.84 2.34
CA LEU A 54 1.28 -8.59 2.37
C LEU A 54 0.50 -8.18 3.63
N ARG A 55 -0.82 -8.00 3.51
CA ARG A 55 -1.67 -7.44 4.58
C ARG A 55 -1.08 -6.13 5.10
N ALA A 56 -0.65 -5.28 4.17
CA ALA A 56 0.15 -4.10 4.44
C ALA A 56 -0.54 -3.15 5.42
N THR A 57 0.20 -2.73 6.43
CA THR A 57 -0.20 -1.72 7.41
C THR A 57 0.55 -0.41 7.17
N LEU A 58 0.20 0.64 7.92
CA LEU A 58 0.96 1.89 7.91
C LEU A 58 2.42 1.65 8.31
N ASP A 59 2.68 0.85 9.34
CA ASP A 59 4.03 0.61 9.86
C ASP A 59 4.90 -0.14 8.84
N ASP A 60 4.29 -0.94 7.95
CA ASP A 60 5.00 -1.61 6.86
C ASP A 60 5.50 -0.65 5.78
N VAL A 61 4.82 0.47 5.58
CA VAL A 61 5.06 1.44 4.50
C VAL A 61 5.82 2.68 4.95
N VAL A 62 5.64 3.10 6.20
CA VAL A 62 6.41 4.19 6.81
C VAL A 62 7.55 3.57 7.60
N VAL A 63 8.61 3.16 6.90
CA VAL A 63 9.82 2.65 7.56
C VAL A 63 10.45 3.81 8.32
N ASN A 64 10.37 3.80 9.64
CA ASN A 64 11.24 4.60 10.49
C ASN A 64 12.60 3.89 10.51
N ASP A 65 13.62 4.53 9.96
CA ASP A 65 15.02 4.11 10.16
C ASP A 65 15.42 4.42 11.61
#